data_AF-A0A534UE60-F1
#
_entry.id   AF-A0A534UE60-F1
#
_cell.length_a   1.000
_cell.length_b   1.000
_cell.length_c   1.000
_cell.angle_alpha   90.00
_cell.angle_beta   90.00
_cell.angle_gamma   90.00
#
_symmetry.space_group_name_H-M   'P 1'
#
loop_
_entity.id
_entity.type
_entity.pdbx_description
1 polymer ?
#
loop_
_entity_poly.entity_id
_entity_poly.type
_entity_poly.pdbx_seq_one_letter_code
_entity_poly.pdbx_strand_id
1 'polypeptide(L)'
;ESEPKAELDRFCEAMIGIRREIREIESGKASRDQNVLKGAPHTAEVLTADVWDRPYSRQHAAYPAKWVREHKFWPAVGRLNNVYGDKNLLCSCPPLEAYC
;
A
#
# COMPACT_ATOMS: atom_id res chain seq x y z
N GLU A 1 -8.02 22.98 -13.39
CA GLU A 1 -9.16 23.16 -12.46
C GLU A 1 -10.18 22.01 -12.55
N SER A 2 -9.77 20.82 -12.98
CA SER A 2 -10.68 19.76 -13.43
C SER A 2 -11.27 18.89 -12.31
N GLU A 3 -10.66 18.93 -11.12
CA GLU A 3 -11.07 18.08 -10.00
C GLU A 3 -12.10 18.79 -9.11
N PRO A 4 -13.23 18.14 -8.78
CA PRO A 4 -14.21 18.72 -7.88
C PRO A 4 -13.65 18.80 -6.45
N LYS A 5 -14.14 19.76 -5.66
CA LYS A 5 -13.71 19.95 -4.26
C LYS A 5 -13.77 18.65 -3.45
N ALA A 6 -14.79 17.83 -3.65
CA ALA A 6 -14.94 16.55 -2.94
C ALA A 6 -13.78 15.58 -3.21
N GLU A 7 -13.19 15.58 -4.42
CA GLU A 7 -12.01 14.76 -4.72
C GLU A 7 -10.77 15.31 -4.01
N LEU A 8 -10.61 16.64 -4.01
CA LEU A 8 -9.51 17.31 -3.29
C LEU A 8 -9.61 17.06 -1.78
N ASP A 9 -10.81 17.12 -1.21
CA ASP A 9 -11.07 16.84 0.19
C ASP A 9 -10.72 15.37 0.52
N ARG A 10 -11.12 14.40 -0.32
CA ARG A 10 -10.76 12.98 -0.17
C ARG A 10 -9.25 12.78 -0.11
N PHE A 11 -8.51 13.43 -1.01
CA PHE A 11 -7.05 13.35 -1.02
C PHE A 11 -6.44 14.00 0.24
N CYS A 12 -6.93 15.17 0.64
CA CYS A 12 -6.49 15.84 1.87
C CYS A 12 -6.76 14.98 3.12
N GLU A 13 -7.94 14.38 3.23
CA GLU A 13 -8.29 13.48 4.32
C GLU A 13 -7.42 12.22 4.34
N ALA A 14 -7.09 11.66 3.18
CA ALA A 14 -6.13 10.55 3.07
C ALA A 14 -4.74 10.97 3.59
N MET A 15 -4.25 12.15 3.21
CA MET A 15 -2.96 12.67 3.69
C MET A 15 -2.96 12.93 5.20
N ILE A 16 -4.06 13.45 5.76
CA ILE A 16 -4.22 13.61 7.21
C ILE A 16 -4.26 12.24 7.91
N GLY A 17 -4.90 11.23 7.31
CA GLY A 17 -4.85 9.84 7.76
C GLY A 17 -3.43 9.31 7.84
N ILE A 18 -2.66 9.44 6.76
CA ILE A 18 -1.25 9.06 6.69
C ILE A 18 -0.43 9.79 7.77
N ARG A 19 -0.68 11.09 8.00
CA ARG A 19 0.01 11.83 9.07
C ARG A 19 -0.28 11.27 10.45
N ARG A 20 -1.50 10.75 10.70
CA ARG A 20 -1.85 10.07 11.95
C ARG A 20 -1.10 8.76 12.10
N GLU A 21 -1.00 7.95 11.03
CA GLU A 21 -0.18 6.71 11.04
C GLU A 21 1.30 7.01 11.34
N ILE A 22 1.85 8.09 10.77
CA ILE A 22 3.21 8.55 11.12
C ILE A 22 3.29 8.90 12.61
N ARG A 23 2.28 9.56 13.17
CA ARG A 23 2.24 9.93 14.59
C ARG A 23 2.18 8.73 15.51
N GLU A 24 1.51 7.66 15.11
CA GLU A 24 1.47 6.41 15.85
C GLU A 24 2.85 5.76 15.93
N ILE A 25 3.64 5.86 14.86
CA ILE A 25 5.05 5.43 14.87
C ILE A 25 5.90 6.35 15.75
N GLU A 26 5.75 7.68 15.62
CA GLU A 26 6.48 8.67 16.43
C GLU A 26 6.23 8.49 17.94
N SER A 27 5.00 8.13 18.32
CA SER A 27 4.59 7.91 19.71
C SER A 27 4.82 6.49 20.22
N GLY A 28 5.37 5.59 19.39
CA GLY A 28 5.65 4.20 19.77
C GLY A 28 4.42 3.28 19.85
N LYS A 29 3.24 3.75 19.40
CA LYS A 29 2.03 2.91 19.29
C LYS A 29 2.13 1.88 18.17
N ALA A 30 2.86 2.21 17.11
CA ALA A 30 3.17 1.32 16.01
C ALA A 30 4.68 1.08 15.89
N SER A 31 5.08 -0.12 15.50
CA SER A 31 6.49 -0.45 15.26
C SER A 31 7.06 0.41 14.11
N ARG A 32 8.34 0.79 14.22
CA ARG A 32 9.05 1.53 13.16
C ARG A 32 9.28 0.69 11.90
N ASP A 33 9.42 -0.61 12.07
CA ASP A 33 9.76 -1.54 10.99
C ASP A 33 8.52 -2.31 10.49
N GLN A 34 7.59 -2.62 11.39
CA GLN A 34 6.36 -3.36 11.08
C GLN A 34 5.13 -2.47 11.27
N ASN A 35 4.83 -1.65 10.26
CA ASN A 35 3.65 -0.79 10.24
C ASN A 35 2.98 -0.78 8.86
N VAL A 36 1.82 -0.14 8.77
CA VAL A 36 1.02 -0.05 7.54
C VAL A 36 1.80 0.64 6.43
N LEU A 37 2.45 1.76 6.72
CA LEU A 37 3.24 2.54 5.76
C LEU A 37 4.39 1.73 5.16
N LYS A 38 5.14 0.99 5.99
CA LYS A 38 6.24 0.14 5.54
C LYS A 38 5.74 -1.11 4.82
N GLY A 39 4.55 -1.59 5.15
CA GLY A 39 3.92 -2.73 4.50
C GLY A 39 3.18 -2.41 3.19
N ALA A 40 2.97 -1.13 2.86
CA ALA A 40 2.27 -0.70 1.66
C ALA A 40 3.13 -0.81 0.38
N PRO A 41 2.54 -1.03 -0.81
CA PRO A 41 1.10 -1.27 -1.05
C PRO A 41 0.66 -2.70 -0.67
N HIS A 42 -0.59 -2.84 -0.22
CA HIS A 42 -1.18 -4.13 0.12
C HIS A 42 -2.01 -4.66 -1.06
N THR A 43 -1.55 -5.74 -1.69
CA THR A 43 -2.24 -6.40 -2.79
C THR A 43 -3.42 -7.23 -2.28
N ALA A 44 -4.34 -7.59 -3.18
CA ALA A 44 -5.44 -8.49 -2.84
C ALA A 44 -4.91 -9.82 -2.28
N GLU A 45 -3.92 -10.42 -2.95
CA GLU A 45 -3.27 -11.67 -2.54
C GLU A 45 -2.72 -11.63 -1.11
N VAL A 46 -1.99 -10.57 -0.75
CA VAL A 46 -1.44 -10.39 0.60
C VAL A 46 -2.55 -10.31 1.65
N LEU A 47 -3.68 -9.70 1.32
CA LEU A 47 -4.81 -9.53 2.24
C LEU A 47 -5.70 -10.77 2.35
N THR A 48 -5.75 -11.59 1.30
CA THR A 48 -6.52 -12.85 1.27
C THR A 48 -5.71 -14.06 1.74
N ALA A 49 -4.41 -13.92 1.98
CA ALA A 49 -3.57 -14.98 2.53
C ALA A 49 -4.18 -15.60 3.81
N ASP A 50 -3.98 -16.89 4.03
CA ASP A 50 -4.53 -17.58 5.20
C ASP A 50 -3.91 -17.04 6.51
N VAL A 51 -2.59 -16.86 6.51
CA VAL A 51 -1.83 -16.37 7.65
C VAL A 51 -1.67 -14.84 7.58
N TRP A 52 -1.82 -14.18 8.72
CA TRP A 52 -1.58 -12.73 8.84
C TRP A 52 -0.65 -12.46 10.03
N ASP A 53 0.57 -12.06 9.72
CA ASP A 53 1.70 -11.90 10.64
C ASP A 53 2.03 -10.43 10.96
N ARG A 54 1.10 -9.51 10.64
CA ARG A 54 1.31 -8.06 10.77
C ARG A 54 0.62 -7.52 12.03
N PRO A 55 1.23 -6.56 12.75
CA PRO A 55 0.69 -6.02 14.01
C PRO A 55 -0.47 -5.01 13.80
N TYR A 56 -1.12 -5.05 12.65
CA TYR A 56 -2.25 -4.21 12.28
C TYR A 56 -3.25 -5.04 11.46
N SER A 57 -4.53 -4.68 11.45
CA SER A 57 -5.55 -5.49 10.79
C SER A 57 -5.51 -5.40 9.26
N ARG A 58 -5.98 -6.46 8.59
CA ARG A 58 -6.24 -6.47 7.14
C ARG A 58 -7.17 -5.34 6.72
N GLN A 59 -8.17 -5.06 7.54
CA GLN A 59 -9.13 -3.99 7.30
C GLN A 59 -8.46 -2.62 7.31
N HIS A 60 -7.55 -2.36 8.26
CA HIS A 60 -6.83 -1.11 8.32
C HIS A 60 -5.90 -0.93 7.12
N ALA A 61 -5.25 -2.01 6.68
CA ALA A 61 -4.42 -2.02 5.47
C ALA A 61 -5.22 -1.82 4.16
N ALA A 62 -6.37 -2.48 4.02
CA ALA A 62 -7.16 -2.48 2.79
C ALA A 62 -8.12 -1.29 2.67
N TYR A 63 -8.71 -0.85 3.78
CA TYR A 63 -9.82 0.10 3.82
C TYR A 63 -9.59 1.19 4.89
N PRO A 64 -8.54 2.02 4.75
CA PRO A 64 -8.22 3.07 5.72
C PRO A 64 -9.24 4.22 5.74
N ALA A 65 -10.03 4.38 4.67
CA ALA A 65 -11.06 5.40 4.55
C ALA A 65 -12.38 4.80 4.02
N LYS A 66 -13.51 5.47 4.30
CA LYS A 66 -14.84 4.96 3.95
C LYS A 66 -15.04 4.83 2.44
N TRP A 67 -14.64 5.85 1.66
CA TRP A 67 -14.78 5.85 0.19
C TRP A 67 -13.98 4.74 -0.50
N VAL A 68 -12.90 4.24 0.14
CA VAL A 68 -12.11 3.10 -0.38
C VAL A 68 -12.92 1.80 -0.38
N ARG A 69 -13.98 1.69 0.44
CA ARG A 69 -14.89 0.54 0.44
C ARG A 69 -15.86 0.57 -0.71
N GLU A 70 -16.32 1.76 -1.09
CA GLU A 70 -17.26 1.94 -2.19
C GLU A 70 -16.57 1.61 -3.52
N HIS A 71 -15.33 2.10 -3.69
CA HIS A 71 -14.54 1.90 -4.89
C HIS A 71 -13.11 1.51 -4.53
N LYS A 72 -12.86 0.19 -4.46
CA LYS A 72 -11.54 -0.35 -4.14
C LYS A 72 -10.72 -0.55 -5.41
N PHE A 73 -9.68 0.26 -5.58
CA PHE A 73 -8.61 -0.03 -6.51
C PHE A 73 -7.55 -0.92 -5.84
N TRP A 74 -7.19 -2.02 -6.50
CA TRP A 74 -6.21 -2.98 -6.00
C TRP A 74 -4.84 -2.75 -6.62
N PRO A 75 -3.79 -2.54 -5.83
CA PRO A 75 -2.42 -2.63 -6.31
C PRO A 75 -2.16 -4.04 -6.84
N ALA A 76 -1.69 -4.16 -8.09
CA ALA A 76 -1.43 -5.44 -8.73
C ALA A 76 -0.17 -6.15 -8.17
N VAL A 77 0.80 -5.37 -7.69
CA VAL A 77 2.06 -5.88 -7.15
C VAL A 77 2.41 -5.17 -5.84
N GLY A 78 3.27 -5.81 -5.04
CA GLY A 78 3.85 -5.22 -3.84
C GLY A 78 4.86 -4.11 -4.17
N ARG A 79 5.58 -3.65 -3.13
CA ARG A 79 6.61 -2.62 -3.30
C ARG A 79 7.74 -3.13 -4.21
N LEU A 80 8.07 -2.36 -5.24
CA LEU A 80 9.13 -2.69 -6.18
C LEU A 80 10.52 -2.63 -5.53
N ASN A 81 11.40 -3.53 -5.96
CA ASN A 81 12.81 -3.54 -5.59
C ASN A 81 13.65 -2.86 -6.68
N ASN A 82 13.84 -1.54 -6.54
CA ASN A 82 14.55 -0.73 -7.53
C ASN A 82 16.01 -1.15 -7.69
N VAL A 83 16.72 -1.41 -6.58
CA VAL A 83 18.15 -1.78 -6.61
C VAL A 83 18.39 -3.08 -7.36
N TYR A 84 17.47 -4.04 -7.24
CA TYR A 84 17.55 -5.28 -8.01
C TYR A 84 17.39 -5.02 -9.51
N GLY A 85 16.42 -4.18 -9.90
CA GLY A 85 16.19 -3.80 -11.30
C GLY A 85 17.41 -3.11 -11.91
N ASP A 86 18.02 -2.17 -11.20
CA ASP A 86 19.21 -1.44 -11.68
C ASP A 86 20.42 -2.37 -11.86
N LYS A 87 20.54 -3.41 -11.01
CA LYS A 87 21.64 -4.40 -11.08
C LYS A 87 21.40 -5.50 -12.13
N ASN A 88 20.15 -5.76 -12.50
CA ASN A 88 19.74 -6.84 -13.40
C ASN A 88 18.92 -6.25 -14.55
N LEU A 89 19.59 -5.46 -15.38
CA LEU A 89 18.92 -4.68 -16.42
C LEU A 89 18.30 -5.58 -17.50
N LEU A 90 16.96 -5.67 -17.49
CA LEU A 90 16.15 -6.37 -18.47
C LEU A 90 15.14 -5.39 -19.07
N CYS A 91 15.38 -5.00 -20.32
CA CYS A 91 14.56 -4.00 -21.03
C CYS A 91 13.72 -4.57 -22.17
N SER A 92 13.67 -5.90 -22.29
CA SER A 92 12.82 -6.65 -23.22
C SER A 92 11.94 -7.61 -22.44
N CYS A 93 10.86 -8.08 -23.07
CA CYS A 93 10.03 -9.13 -22.47
C CYS A 93 10.90 -10.33 -22.11
N PRO A 94 10.91 -10.79 -20.84
CA PRO A 94 11.56 -12.04 -20.49
C PRO A 94 10.88 -13.21 -21.23
N PRO A 95 11.58 -14.34 -21.38
CA PRO A 95 11.04 -15.55 -21.98
C PRO A 95 9.75 -15.98 -21.26
N LEU A 96 8.80 -16.61 -21.98
CA LEU A 96 7.52 -17.05 -21.40
C LEU A 96 7.72 -17.97 -20.20
N GLU A 97 8.78 -18.78 -20.25
CA GLU A 97 9.22 -19.70 -19.20
C GLU A 97 9.54 -18.98 -17.88
N ALA A 98 9.85 -17.68 -17.89
CA ALA A 98 10.11 -16.89 -16.69
C ALA A 98 8.84 -16.40 -15.99
N TYR A 99 7.67 -16.54 -16.61
CA TYR A 99 6.37 -16.20 -16.02
C TYR A 99 5.63 -17.42 -15.46
N CYS A 100 6.16 -18.63 -15.69
CA CYS A 100 5.60 -19.89 -15.24
C CYS A 100 6.08 -20.28 -13.83
#